data_AF-A0A7C4N4G0-F1
#
_entry.id   AF-A0A7C4N4G0-F1
#
_cell.length_a   1.000
_cell.length_b   1.000
_cell.length_c   1.000
_cell.angle_alpha   90.00
_cell.angle_beta   90.00
_cell.angle_gamma   90.00
#
_symmetry.space_group_name_H-M   'P 1'
#
loop_
_entity.id
_entity.type
_entity.pdbx_description
1 polymer ?
#
loop_
_entity_poly.entity_id
_entity_poly.type
_entity_poly.pdbx_seq_one_letter_code
_entity_poly.pdbx_strand_id
1 'polypeptide(L)'
;MSIEVNRGFCKGCGICVAFCPKGVLELDDQEKAVVKHPENCNACMLCELRCPDIAIEVKSEEQREAGRRQNTEDRIQETEKKQVTV
;
A
#
# COMPACT_ATOMS: atom_id res chain seq x y z
N MET A 1 -7.47 -0.62 -7.43
CA MET A 1 -7.12 -0.13 -6.06
C MET A 1 -6.87 -1.31 -5.12
N SER A 2 -5.91 -1.22 -4.19
CA SER A 2 -5.72 -2.22 -3.12
C SER A 2 -5.26 -1.56 -1.82
N ILE A 3 -5.52 -2.22 -0.69
CA ILE A 3 -5.06 -1.84 0.65
C ILE A 3 -4.56 -3.08 1.36
N GLU A 4 -3.36 -3.02 1.94
CA GLU A 4 -2.70 -4.14 2.60
C GLU A 4 -2.12 -3.69 3.95
N VAL A 5 -2.13 -4.59 4.94
CA VAL A 5 -1.55 -4.34 6.28
C VAL A 5 -0.43 -5.34 6.54
N ASN A 6 0.77 -4.84 6.78
CA ASN A 6 1.90 -5.62 7.27
C ASN A 6 1.76 -5.85 8.79
N ARG A 7 1.30 -7.06 9.17
CA ARG A 7 1.07 -7.42 10.58
C ARG A 7 2.35 -7.43 11.43
N GLY A 8 3.52 -7.62 10.83
CA GLY A 8 4.80 -7.57 11.55
C GLY A 8 5.16 -6.16 12.04
N PHE A 9 4.75 -5.14 11.29
CA PHE A 9 5.02 -3.74 11.63
C PHE A 9 3.90 -3.12 12.46
N CYS A 10 2.65 -3.56 12.26
CA CYS A 10 1.50 -3.05 13.01
C CYS A 10 1.68 -3.23 14.53
N LYS A 11 1.62 -2.13 15.29
CA LYS A 11 1.67 -2.15 16.76
C LYS A 11 0.30 -2.10 17.45
N GLY A 12 -0.78 -2.02 16.68
CA GLY A 12 -2.14 -2.06 17.21
C GLY A 12 -2.69 -0.74 17.76
N CYS A 13 -2.09 0.40 17.38
CA CYS A 13 -2.47 1.71 17.90
C CYS A 13 -3.89 2.20 17.51
N GLY A 14 -4.60 1.52 16.60
CA GLY A 14 -5.97 1.85 16.22
C GLY A 14 -6.18 3.15 15.43
N ILE A 15 -5.14 3.96 15.21
CA ILE A 15 -5.25 5.26 14.50
C ILE A 15 -5.86 5.09 13.11
N CYS A 16 -5.45 4.06 12.37
CA CYS A 16 -5.95 3.79 11.03
C CYS A 16 -7.45 3.46 11.01
N VAL A 17 -7.97 2.81 12.06
CA VAL A 17 -9.39 2.51 12.23
C VAL A 17 -10.16 3.79 12.53
N ALA A 18 -9.68 4.59 13.49
CA ALA A 18 -10.34 5.82 13.93
C ALA A 18 -10.48 6.88 12.82
N PHE A 19 -9.51 6.94 11.90
CA PHE A 19 -9.48 7.94 10.83
C PHE A 19 -9.94 7.41 9.47
N CYS A 20 -10.39 6.14 9.37
CA CYS A 20 -10.91 5.64 8.11
C CYS A 20 -12.33 6.17 7.86
N PRO A 21 -12.55 7.09 6.90
CA PRO A 21 -13.88 7.67 6.66
C PRO A 21 -14.87 6.67 6.05
N LYS A 22 -14.39 5.49 5.64
CA LYS A 22 -15.14 4.43 4.99
C LYS A 22 -15.28 3.17 5.85
N GLY A 23 -14.73 3.16 7.07
CA GLY A 23 -14.81 2.01 7.98
C GLY A 23 -14.21 0.73 7.40
N VAL A 24 -13.11 0.83 6.64
CA VAL A 24 -12.48 -0.29 5.93
C VAL A 24 -11.66 -1.20 6.86
N LEU A 25 -11.14 -0.63 7.94
CA LEU A 25 -10.16 -1.25 8.84
C LEU A 25 -10.79 -1.52 10.20
N GLU A 26 -10.40 -2.62 10.82
CA GLU A 26 -10.73 -2.97 12.21
C GLU A 26 -9.48 -3.50 12.94
N LEU A 27 -9.55 -3.62 14.27
CA LEU A 27 -8.58 -4.40 15.03
C LEU A 27 -9.11 -5.82 15.23
N ASP A 28 -8.26 -6.82 15.03
CA ASP A 28 -8.58 -8.22 15.32
C ASP A 28 -8.40 -8.56 16.81
N ASP A 29 -8.53 -9.84 17.14
CA ASP A 29 -8.36 -10.41 18.48
C ASP A 29 -6.93 -10.29 19.04
N GLN A 30 -5.95 -10.03 18.17
CA GLN A 30 -4.55 -9.79 18.53
C GLN A 30 -4.20 -8.29 18.53
N GLU A 31 -5.24 -7.44 18.54
CA GLU A 31 -5.13 -5.98 18.45
C GLU A 31 -4.35 -5.52 17.19
N LYS A 32 -4.34 -6.32 16.12
CA LYS A 32 -3.71 -5.92 14.84
C LYS A 32 -4.73 -5.36 13.89
N ALA A 33 -4.33 -4.34 13.15
CA ALA A 33 -5.15 -3.79 12.08
C ALA A 33 -5.35 -4.86 10.98
N VAL A 34 -6.60 -5.00 10.54
CA VAL A 34 -7.02 -5.89 9.46
C VAL A 34 -7.96 -5.16 8.52
N VAL A 35 -7.91 -5.52 7.23
CA VAL A 35 -8.82 -4.98 6.20
C VAL A 35 -10.09 -5.84 6.19
N LYS A 36 -11.24 -5.24 6.52
CA LYS A 36 -12.53 -5.93 6.57
C LYS A 36 -13.41 -5.67 5.36
N HIS A 37 -13.41 -4.43 4.88
CA HIS A 37 -14.25 -3.98 3.77
C HIS A 37 -13.42 -3.33 2.66
N PRO A 38 -12.50 -4.08 1.99
CA PRO A 38 -11.62 -3.51 0.97
C PRO A 38 -12.39 -2.83 -0.17
N GLU A 39 -13.59 -3.30 -0.49
CA GLU A 39 -14.50 -2.75 -1.50
C GLU A 39 -14.95 -1.31 -1.21
N ASN A 40 -14.96 -0.91 0.07
CA ASN A 40 -15.34 0.43 0.50
C ASN A 40 -14.16 1.42 0.46
N CYS A 41 -12.94 0.93 0.24
CA CYS A 41 -11.75 1.77 0.20
C CYS A 41 -11.77 2.67 -1.03
N ASN A 42 -11.73 3.98 -0.80
CA ASN A 42 -11.64 5.01 -1.84
C ASN A 42 -10.21 5.50 -2.08
N ALA A 43 -9.20 4.76 -1.61
CA ALA A 43 -7.79 5.09 -1.72
C ALA A 43 -7.42 6.51 -1.23
N CYS A 44 -8.06 7.01 -0.16
CA CYS A 44 -7.76 8.35 0.39
C CYS A 44 -6.42 8.49 1.13
N MET A 45 -5.67 7.38 1.28
CA MET A 45 -4.32 7.33 1.90
C MET A 45 -4.21 7.74 3.38
N LEU A 46 -5.30 8.13 4.05
CA LEU A 46 -5.26 8.56 5.45
C LEU A 46 -4.69 7.50 6.40
N CYS A 47 -5.03 6.23 6.20
CA CYS A 47 -4.54 5.13 7.04
C CYS A 47 -3.03 4.89 6.87
N GLU A 48 -2.52 5.00 5.64
CA GLU A 48 -1.09 4.88 5.33
C GLU A 48 -0.30 6.07 5.89
N LEU A 49 -0.71 7.29 5.57
CA LEU A 49 -0.03 8.52 6.01
C LEU A 49 -0.02 8.73 7.53
N ARG A 50 -0.98 8.12 8.25
CA ARG A 50 -1.10 8.23 9.71
C ARG A 50 -0.55 7.05 10.46
N CYS A 51 -0.12 5.98 9.77
CA CYS A 51 0.45 4.83 10.46
C CYS A 51 1.85 5.20 10.98
N PRO A 52 2.07 5.29 12.30
CA PRO A 52 3.38 5.67 12.84
C PRO A 52 4.45 4.60 12.56
N ASP A 53 4.03 3.35 12.34
CA ASP A 53 4.92 2.22 12.07
C ASP A 53 4.98 1.84 10.59
N ILE A 54 4.36 2.63 9.69
CA ILE A 54 4.37 2.40 8.24
C ILE A 54 3.91 0.96 7.89
N ALA A 55 2.86 0.51 8.58
CA ALA A 55 2.36 -0.86 8.48
C ALA A 55 1.28 -1.03 7.41
N ILE A 56 0.90 0.03 6.69
CA ILE A 56 -0.23 0.02 5.75
C ILE A 56 0.23 0.57 4.41
N GLU A 57 -0.13 -0.11 3.32
CA GLU A 57 0.12 0.33 1.95
C GLU A 57 -1.21 0.44 1.19
N VAL A 58 -1.45 1.57 0.51
CA VAL A 58 -2.62 1.80 -0.34
C VAL A 58 -2.14 2.05 -1.77
N LYS A 59 -2.61 1.23 -2.73
CA LYS A 59 -2.31 1.40 -4.15
C LYS A 59 -3.53 1.91 -4.90
N SER A 60 -3.44 3.13 -5.44
CA SER A 60 -4.42 3.65 -6.39
C SER A 60 -4.24 3.01 -7.78
N GLU A 61 -5.24 3.14 -8.65
CA GLU A 61 -5.13 2.66 -10.03
C GLU A 61 -4.01 3.40 -10.79
N GLU A 62 -3.90 4.71 -10.55
CA GLU A 62 -2.89 5.59 -11.15
C GLU A 62 -1.46 5.20 -10.75
N GLN A 63 -1.24 4.84 -9.48
CA GLN A 63 0.04 4.33 -9.00
C GLN A 63 0.39 2.97 -9.61
N ARG A 64 -0.59 2.10 -9.84
CA ARG A 64 -0.38 0.81 -10.52
C ARG A 64 -0.01 0.98 -11.99
N GLU A 65 -0.55 2.00 -12.66
CA GLU A 65 -0.13 2.36 -14.01
C GLU A 65 1.26 2.98 -14.06
N ALA A 66 1.55 3.94 -13.17
CA ALA A 66 2.87 4.55 -13.08
C ALA A 66 3.96 3.49 -12.83
N GLY A 67 3.74 2.55 -11.89
CA GLY A 67 4.67 1.44 -11.65
C GLY A 67 4.85 0.52 -12.86
N ARG A 68 3.81 0.29 -13.67
CA ARG A 68 3.94 -0.46 -14.94
C ARG A 68 4.77 0.28 -15.99
N ARG A 69 4.63 1.60 -16.08
CA ARG A 69 5.44 2.43 -16.99
C ARG A 69 6.91 2.43 -16.54
N GLN A 70 7.16 2.65 -15.25
CA GLN A 70 8.50 2.60 -14.66
C GLN A 70 9.18 1.24 -14.92
N ASN A 71 8.50 0.13 -14.63
CA ASN A 71 9.04 -1.22 -14.89
C ASN A 71 9.36 -1.46 -16.38
N THR A 72 8.64 -0.80 -17.29
CA THR A 72 8.90 -0.90 -18.74
C THR A 72 10.15 -0.11 -19.11
N GLU A 73 10.29 1.11 -18.59
CA GLU A 73 11.47 1.96 -18.79
C GLU A 73 12.73 1.34 -18.17
N ASP A 74 12.64 0.83 -16.94
CA ASP A 74 13.73 0.15 -16.24
C ASP A 74 14.19 -1.10 -17.01
N ARG A 75 13.25 -1.89 -17.55
CA ARG A 75 13.56 -3.03 -18.41
C ARG A 75 14.27 -2.61 -19.69
N ILE A 76 13.80 -1.55 -20.36
CA ILE A 76 14.43 -1.03 -21.59
C ILE A 76 15.88 -0.63 -21.30
N GLN A 77 16.11 0.16 -20.25
CA GLN A 77 17.45 0.61 -19.84
C GLN A 77 18.38 -0.55 -19.46
N GLU A 78 17.86 -1.62 -18.83
CA GLU A 78 18.65 -2.80 -18.52
C GLU A 78 19.06 -3.59 -19.78
N THR A 79 18.19 -3.67 -20.79
CA THR A 79 18.53 -4.24 -22.11
C THR A 79 19.59 -3.43 -22.84
N GLU A 80 19.49 -2.10 -22.85
CA GLU A 80 20.46 -1.21 -23.52
C GLU A 80 21.85 -1.29 -22.88
N LYS A 81 21.93 -1.35 -21.54
CA LYS A 81 23.21 -1.53 -20.82
C LYS A 81 23.90 -2.85 -21.16
N LYS A 82 23.17 -3.94 -21.36
CA LYS A 82 23.73 -5.25 -21.76
C LYS A 82 24.29 -5.27 -23.18
N GLN A 83 23.84 -4.36 -24.06
CA GLN A 83 24.26 -4.30 -25.45
C GLN A 83 25.60 -3.57 -25.68
N VAL A 84 26.07 -2.78 -24.70
CA VAL A 84 27.30 -1.96 -24.80
C VAL A 84 28.52 -2.63 -24.14
N THR A 85 28.35 -3.79 -23.50
CA THR A 85 29.44 -4.49 -22.77
C THR A 85 30.09 -5.59 -23.62
N VAL A 86 30.75 -5.22 -24.73
CA VAL A 86 31.62 -6.11 -25.53
C VAL A 86 32.95 -5.42 -25.78
#